data_AF-A0A2M8F5B1-F1
#
_entry.id   AF-A0A2M8F5B1-F1
#
_cell.length_a   1.000
_cell.length_b   1.000
_cell.length_c   1.000
_cell.angle_alpha   90.00
_cell.angle_beta   90.00
_cell.angle_gamma   90.00
#
_symmetry.space_group_name_H-M   'P 1'
#
loop_
_entity.id
_entity.type
_entity.pdbx_description
1 polymer ?
#
loop_
_entity_poly.entity_id
_entity_poly.type
_entity_poly.pdbx_seq_one_letter_code
_entity_poly.pdbx_strand_id
1 'polypeptide(L)'
;MIWEAIVKRKVLVFSLLFLLVTLPIVYLVFKYQPKAEAAWYDDNFAYRQRVDITNAGTAQTDFQVAITLNTSALVTAGKMQSLCQDIRVTNINGKILPYWTHLCNTTNTRIYFWADSLTNSSTIFYLYYGNPSAISSEIKTGTSDKPGISCKSILDHSDSTGDGTYYIDPNAGAKSDAFQAYCDMTTNSGGWSIVTAETGTG
;
A
#
# COMPACT_ATOMS: atom_id res chain seq x y z
N MET A 1 66.09 -31.19 -5.39
CA MET A 1 66.04 -29.93 -4.60
C MET A 1 65.76 -28.68 -5.43
N ILE A 2 66.22 -28.56 -6.69
CA ILE A 2 66.04 -27.35 -7.54
C ILE A 2 64.60 -27.19 -8.07
N TRP A 3 63.95 -28.30 -8.44
CA TRP A 3 62.56 -28.31 -8.96
C TRP A 3 61.55 -27.73 -7.95
N GLU A 4 61.62 -28.19 -6.69
CA GLU A 4 60.80 -27.69 -5.57
C GLU A 4 60.94 -26.17 -5.37
N ALA A 5 62.17 -25.63 -5.47
CA ALA A 5 62.41 -24.20 -5.32
C ALA A 5 61.83 -23.37 -6.48
N ILE A 6 61.88 -23.89 -7.71
CA ILE A 6 61.31 -23.25 -8.90
C ILE A 6 59.77 -23.26 -8.83
N VAL A 7 59.18 -24.38 -8.42
CA VAL A 7 57.72 -24.50 -8.26
C VAL A 7 57.24 -23.55 -7.15
N LYS A 8 57.89 -23.53 -5.98
CA LYS A 8 57.55 -22.61 -4.89
C LYS A 8 57.67 -21.13 -5.28
N ARG A 9 58.72 -20.75 -6.02
CA ARG A 9 58.89 -19.38 -6.52
C ARG A 9 57.81 -18.99 -7.54
N LYS A 10 57.46 -19.90 -8.45
CA LYS A 10 56.37 -19.65 -9.41
C LYS A 10 55.02 -19.52 -8.70
N VAL A 11 54.70 -20.44 -7.77
CA VAL A 11 53.47 -20.37 -6.95
C VAL A 11 53.42 -19.06 -6.17
N LEU A 12 54.52 -18.64 -5.54
CA LEU A 12 54.57 -17.38 -4.78
C LEU A 12 54.36 -16.15 -5.66
N VAL A 13 54.95 -16.12 -6.87
CA VAL A 13 54.74 -15.03 -7.84
C VAL A 13 53.31 -15.01 -8.35
N PHE A 14 52.71 -16.18 -8.66
CA PHE A 14 51.31 -16.27 -9.07
C PHE A 14 50.35 -15.81 -7.97
N SER A 15 50.60 -16.19 -6.70
CA SER A 15 49.78 -15.75 -5.56
C SER A 15 49.87 -14.23 -5.34
N LEU A 16 51.06 -13.63 -5.47
CA LEU A 16 51.23 -12.18 -5.33
C LEU A 16 50.56 -11.40 -6.46
N LEU A 17 50.65 -11.90 -7.71
CA LEU A 17 49.94 -11.31 -8.85
C LEU A 17 48.42 -11.42 -8.69
N PHE A 18 47.93 -12.55 -8.18
CA PHE A 18 46.51 -12.74 -7.88
C PHE A 18 46.01 -11.76 -6.81
N LEU A 19 46.80 -11.54 -5.74
CA LEU A 19 46.48 -10.55 -4.71
C LEU A 19 46.51 -9.11 -5.24
N LEU A 20 47.48 -8.77 -6.10
CA LEU A 20 47.59 -7.45 -6.73
C LEU A 20 46.37 -7.10 -7.60
N VAL A 21 45.71 -8.10 -8.19
CA VAL A 21 44.49 -7.90 -8.99
C VAL A 21 43.23 -7.96 -8.13
N THR A 22 43.17 -8.87 -7.16
CA THR A 22 41.95 -9.08 -6.36
C THR A 22 41.74 -7.99 -5.32
N LEU A 23 42.79 -7.45 -4.69
CA LEU A 23 42.64 -6.40 -3.67
C LEU A 23 42.03 -5.09 -4.20
N PRO A 24 42.44 -4.55 -5.37
CA PRO A 24 41.78 -3.39 -5.97
C PRO A 24 40.34 -3.67 -6.36
N ILE A 25 40.05 -4.85 -6.92
CA ILE A 25 38.67 -5.24 -7.30
C ILE A 25 37.79 -5.28 -6.07
N VAL A 26 38.25 -5.92 -4.99
CA VAL A 26 37.53 -6.00 -3.72
C VAL A 26 37.33 -4.61 -3.12
N TYR A 27 38.35 -3.74 -3.15
CA TYR A 27 38.24 -2.35 -2.72
C TYR A 27 37.18 -1.57 -3.53
N LEU A 28 37.15 -1.73 -4.85
CA LEU A 28 36.16 -1.08 -5.71
C LEU A 28 34.75 -1.63 -5.42
N VAL A 29 34.60 -2.95 -5.23
CA VAL A 29 33.32 -3.57 -4.83
C VAL A 29 32.84 -2.98 -3.51
N PHE A 30 33.70 -2.84 -2.50
CA PHE A 30 33.33 -2.24 -1.21
C PHE A 30 33.04 -0.74 -1.32
N LYS A 31 33.79 0.01 -2.14
CA LYS A 31 33.61 1.45 -2.35
C LYS A 31 32.32 1.77 -3.12
N TYR A 32 31.93 0.89 -4.05
CA TYR A 32 30.75 1.04 -4.89
C TYR A 32 29.62 0.08 -4.51
N GLN A 33 29.58 -0.42 -3.26
CA GLN A 33 28.39 -1.11 -2.78
C GLN A 33 27.20 -0.16 -2.87
N PRO A 34 26.15 -0.47 -3.64
CA PRO A 34 24.90 0.28 -3.53
C PRO A 34 24.43 0.13 -2.08
N LYS A 35 24.02 1.23 -1.46
CA LYS A 35 23.38 1.20 -0.16
C LYS A 35 22.21 0.22 -0.26
N ALA A 36 22.17 -0.77 0.63
CA ALA A 36 21.03 -1.68 0.71
C ALA A 36 19.81 -0.86 1.19
N GLU A 37 19.04 -0.35 0.25
CA GLU A 37 17.75 0.26 0.52
C GLU A 37 16.66 -0.82 0.49
N ALA A 38 15.64 -0.70 1.33
CA ALA A 38 14.50 -1.61 1.28
C ALA A 38 13.90 -1.56 -0.14
N ALA A 39 13.82 -2.71 -0.80
CA ALA A 39 13.36 -2.84 -2.17
C ALA A 39 12.05 -2.07 -2.38
N TRP A 40 12.01 -1.23 -3.40
CA TRP A 40 10.79 -0.56 -3.83
C TRP A 40 9.85 -1.58 -4.46
N TYR A 41 8.56 -1.31 -4.40
CA TYR A 41 7.60 -2.10 -5.18
C TYR A 41 7.78 -1.86 -6.68
N ASP A 42 7.96 -0.60 -7.08
CA ASP A 42 8.10 -0.15 -8.46
C ASP A 42 8.90 1.16 -8.48
N ASP A 43 9.97 1.20 -9.26
CA ASP A 43 10.90 2.33 -9.37
C ASP A 43 10.31 3.53 -10.14
N ASN A 44 9.13 3.39 -10.76
CA ASN A 44 8.43 4.50 -11.41
C ASN A 44 7.70 5.42 -10.41
N PHE A 45 7.62 5.04 -9.13
CA PHE A 45 7.07 5.89 -8.08
C PHE A 45 8.20 6.67 -7.43
N ALA A 46 8.04 7.99 -7.30
CA ALA A 46 9.09 8.85 -6.75
C ALA A 46 9.10 8.90 -5.22
N TYR A 47 7.98 8.56 -4.56
CA TYR A 47 7.82 8.70 -3.12
C TYR A 47 7.15 7.47 -2.51
N ARG A 48 7.53 7.16 -1.26
CA ARG A 48 6.80 6.24 -0.38
C ARG A 48 6.74 6.77 1.04
N GLN A 49 5.62 6.57 1.71
CA GLN A 49 5.45 6.83 3.13
C GLN A 49 5.27 5.51 3.88
N ARG A 50 6.01 5.34 4.97
CA ARG A 50 5.82 4.22 5.91
C ARG A 50 4.56 4.48 6.73
N VAL A 51 3.71 3.46 6.84
CA VAL A 51 2.48 3.47 7.62
C VAL A 51 2.56 2.33 8.63
N ASP A 52 2.47 2.67 9.90
CA ASP A 52 2.45 1.71 11.00
C ASP A 52 1.04 1.57 11.54
N ILE A 53 0.51 0.35 11.49
CA ILE A 53 -0.80 0.02 12.05
C ILE A 53 -0.61 -0.96 13.20
N THR A 54 -1.02 -0.56 14.39
CA THR A 54 -0.98 -1.40 15.58
C THR A 54 -2.34 -2.03 15.83
N ASN A 55 -2.35 -3.36 16.03
CA ASN A 55 -3.52 -4.08 16.51
C ASN A 55 -3.16 -4.76 17.85
N ALA A 56 -3.84 -4.36 18.92
CA ALA A 56 -3.59 -4.86 20.27
C ALA A 56 -4.29 -6.21 20.55
N GLY A 57 -5.18 -6.65 19.66
CA GLY A 57 -5.95 -7.88 19.79
C GLY A 57 -5.29 -9.08 19.13
N THR A 58 -6.12 -10.08 18.80
CA THR A 58 -5.69 -11.22 17.97
C THR A 58 -5.40 -10.76 16.55
N ALA A 59 -4.54 -11.50 15.85
CA ALA A 59 -4.26 -11.19 14.45
C ALA A 59 -5.54 -11.14 13.62
N GLN A 60 -5.66 -10.13 12.76
CA GLN A 60 -6.81 -9.92 11.88
C GLN A 60 -6.39 -10.16 10.43
N THR A 61 -7.31 -10.66 9.62
CA THR A 61 -7.17 -10.82 8.16
C THR A 61 -8.43 -10.26 7.49
N ASP A 62 -8.34 -9.87 6.22
CA ASP A 62 -9.45 -9.24 5.48
C ASP A 62 -10.04 -8.02 6.22
N PHE A 63 -9.16 -7.26 6.88
CA PHE A 63 -9.51 -6.14 7.73
C PHE A 63 -9.27 -4.82 7.00
N GLN A 64 -10.29 -4.01 6.83
CA GLN A 64 -10.17 -2.70 6.19
C GLN A 64 -9.60 -1.67 7.17
N VAL A 65 -8.56 -0.96 6.75
CA VAL A 65 -7.87 0.08 7.53
C VAL A 65 -7.96 1.40 6.76
N ALA A 66 -8.00 2.51 7.49
CA ALA A 66 -7.96 3.85 6.93
C ALA A 66 -6.72 4.61 7.38
N ILE A 67 -6.09 5.33 6.46
CA ILE A 67 -5.09 6.36 6.76
C ILE A 67 -5.59 7.72 6.26
N THR A 68 -5.17 8.79 6.93
CA THR A 68 -5.48 10.16 6.49
C THR A 68 -4.21 10.83 5.97
N LEU A 69 -4.30 11.42 4.77
CA LEU A 69 -3.21 12.14 4.13
C LEU A 69 -3.71 13.49 3.58
N ASN A 70 -2.91 14.53 3.77
CA ASN A 70 -3.12 15.82 3.11
C ASN A 70 -2.63 15.74 1.66
N THR A 71 -3.49 15.22 0.77
CA THR A 71 -3.16 15.07 -0.65
C THR A 71 -3.15 16.40 -1.38
N SER A 72 -3.92 17.41 -0.92
CA SER A 72 -3.89 18.73 -1.55
C SER A 72 -2.53 19.42 -1.44
N ALA A 73 -1.82 19.25 -0.32
CA ALA A 73 -0.46 19.73 -0.18
C ALA A 73 0.50 19.03 -1.15
N LEU A 74 0.34 17.72 -1.37
CA LEU A 74 1.18 16.94 -2.30
C LEU A 74 0.91 17.30 -3.76
N VAL A 75 -0.36 17.47 -4.13
CA VAL A 75 -0.78 17.93 -5.46
C VAL A 75 -0.24 19.34 -5.73
N THR A 76 -0.40 20.27 -4.78
CA THR A 76 0.13 21.64 -4.89
C THR A 76 1.64 21.65 -5.05
N ALA A 77 2.35 20.73 -4.40
CA ALA A 77 3.80 20.58 -4.53
C ALA A 77 4.24 19.84 -5.82
N GLY A 78 3.32 19.44 -6.70
CA GLY A 78 3.61 18.68 -7.91
C GLY A 78 4.11 17.25 -7.65
N LYS A 79 3.85 16.70 -6.46
CA LYS A 79 4.32 15.35 -6.05
C LYS A 79 3.30 14.25 -6.29
N MET A 80 2.04 14.60 -6.49
CA MET A 80 0.92 13.67 -6.65
C MET A 80 0.01 14.18 -7.77
N GLN A 81 -0.63 13.27 -8.50
CA GLN A 81 -1.60 13.67 -9.53
C GLN A 81 -2.84 14.30 -8.87
N SER A 82 -3.49 15.25 -9.56
CA SER A 82 -4.66 15.98 -9.02
C SER A 82 -5.89 15.09 -8.75
N LEU A 83 -5.93 13.89 -9.36
CA LEU A 83 -6.95 12.87 -9.17
C LEU A 83 -6.44 11.67 -8.36
N CYS A 84 -5.26 11.76 -7.74
CA CYS A 84 -4.67 10.73 -6.85
C CYS A 84 -4.49 9.35 -7.50
N GLN A 85 -4.50 9.29 -8.84
CA GLN A 85 -4.44 8.05 -9.63
C GLN A 85 -3.13 7.28 -9.43
N ASP A 86 -2.12 7.97 -8.92
CA ASP A 86 -0.80 7.48 -8.60
C ASP A 86 -0.65 6.95 -7.18
N ILE A 87 -1.73 6.65 -6.46
CA ILE A 87 -1.62 5.97 -5.16
C ILE A 87 -1.41 4.47 -5.36
N ARG A 88 -0.49 3.87 -4.60
CA ARG A 88 -0.45 2.41 -4.38
C ARG A 88 -0.22 2.11 -2.90
N VAL A 89 -0.84 1.04 -2.40
CA VAL A 89 -0.61 0.55 -1.05
C VAL A 89 0.02 -0.83 -1.11
N THR A 90 1.10 -1.05 -0.36
CA THR A 90 1.71 -2.38 -0.23
C THR A 90 1.89 -2.79 1.21
N ASN A 91 1.95 -4.10 1.45
CA ASN A 91 2.55 -4.63 2.68
C ASN A 91 4.09 -4.46 2.66
N ILE A 92 4.76 -4.86 3.74
CA ILE A 92 6.23 -4.79 3.87
C ILE A 92 6.99 -5.59 2.80
N ASN A 93 6.37 -6.64 2.25
CA ASN A 93 6.97 -7.51 1.23
C ASN A 93 6.73 -6.99 -0.20
N GLY A 94 6.13 -5.82 -0.37
CA GLY A 94 5.83 -5.24 -1.69
C GLY A 94 4.59 -5.81 -2.37
N LYS A 95 3.77 -6.63 -1.68
CA LYS A 95 2.49 -7.09 -2.24
C LYS A 95 1.51 -5.92 -2.28
N ILE A 96 0.93 -5.66 -3.46
CA ILE A 96 -0.10 -4.64 -3.65
C ILE A 96 -1.39 -5.05 -2.94
N LEU A 97 -1.97 -4.09 -2.23
CA LEU A 97 -3.23 -4.24 -1.51
C LEU A 97 -4.34 -3.46 -2.22
N PRO A 98 -5.56 -4.02 -2.31
CA PRO A 98 -6.73 -3.29 -2.81
C PRO A 98 -7.00 -2.07 -1.94
N TYR A 99 -7.28 -0.94 -2.58
CA TYR A 99 -7.58 0.31 -1.89
C TYR A 99 -8.63 1.12 -2.65
N TRP A 100 -9.22 2.08 -1.96
CA TRP A 100 -10.04 3.15 -2.53
C TRP A 100 -9.84 4.43 -1.71
N THR A 101 -10.12 5.57 -2.30
CA THR A 101 -9.99 6.87 -1.64
C THR A 101 -11.35 7.50 -1.40
N HIS A 102 -11.55 8.02 -0.20
CA HIS A 102 -12.66 8.90 0.08
C HIS A 102 -12.19 10.34 -0.10
N LEU A 103 -12.52 10.89 -1.27
CA LEU A 103 -12.11 12.20 -1.77
C LEU A 103 -10.60 12.28 -2.07
N CYS A 104 -10.26 12.93 -3.18
CA CYS A 104 -8.89 13.27 -3.55
C CYS A 104 -8.64 14.78 -3.47
N ASN A 105 -7.37 15.17 -3.36
CA ASN A 105 -6.93 16.57 -3.39
C ASN A 105 -7.58 17.40 -2.28
N THR A 106 -7.62 16.82 -1.07
CA THR A 106 -8.12 17.47 0.14
C THR A 106 -7.07 17.45 1.24
N THR A 107 -7.29 18.24 2.30
CA THR A 107 -6.42 18.19 3.49
C THR A 107 -6.59 16.91 4.31
N ASN A 108 -7.69 16.18 4.10
CA ASN A 108 -8.10 15.02 4.89
C ASN A 108 -8.55 13.86 3.99
N THR A 109 -7.79 13.56 2.93
CA THR A 109 -8.10 12.42 2.07
C THR A 109 -7.92 11.15 2.88
N ARG A 110 -9.00 10.36 2.99
CA ARG A 110 -8.94 9.05 3.62
C ARG A 110 -8.64 8.01 2.56
N ILE A 111 -7.61 7.22 2.79
CA ILE A 111 -7.21 6.12 1.92
C ILE A 111 -7.53 4.84 2.69
N TYR A 112 -8.51 4.11 2.19
CA TYR A 112 -8.97 2.85 2.77
C TYR A 112 -8.34 1.70 2.00
N PHE A 113 -7.83 0.68 2.70
CA PHE A 113 -7.25 -0.51 2.08
C PHE A 113 -7.53 -1.74 2.92
N TRP A 114 -7.59 -2.91 2.28
CA TRP A 114 -7.75 -4.18 2.99
C TRP A 114 -6.36 -4.74 3.30
N ALA A 115 -6.04 -4.77 4.60
CA ALA A 115 -4.83 -5.41 5.09
C ALA A 115 -4.91 -6.92 4.89
N ASP A 116 -3.83 -7.50 4.37
CA ASP A 116 -3.70 -8.95 4.21
C ASP A 116 -3.55 -9.66 5.57
N SER A 117 -2.80 -9.07 6.49
CA SER A 117 -2.80 -9.45 7.89
C SER A 117 -2.40 -8.26 8.76
N LEU A 118 -3.06 -8.12 9.90
CA LEU A 118 -2.63 -7.26 11.00
C LEU A 118 -2.19 -8.18 12.15
N THR A 119 -0.91 -8.16 12.48
CA THR A 119 -0.38 -8.92 13.62
C THR A 119 -0.87 -8.33 14.94
N ASN A 120 -0.65 -9.02 16.06
CA ASN A 120 -0.87 -8.51 17.41
C ASN A 120 0.18 -7.44 17.84
N SER A 121 0.87 -6.86 16.86
CA SER A 121 1.96 -5.90 17.02
C SER A 121 1.87 -4.87 15.88
N SER A 122 2.88 -4.02 15.73
CA SER A 122 2.93 -3.06 14.63
C SER A 122 3.13 -3.79 13.30
N THR A 123 2.15 -3.68 12.40
CA THR A 123 2.26 -4.11 11.01
C THR A 123 2.64 -2.91 10.14
N ILE A 124 3.56 -3.12 9.19
CA ILE A 124 4.11 -2.08 8.34
C ILE A 124 3.49 -2.17 6.94
N PHE A 125 2.96 -1.05 6.48
CA PHE A 125 2.53 -0.82 5.11
C PHE A 125 3.31 0.34 4.49
N TYR A 126 3.28 0.42 3.17
CA TYR A 126 3.82 1.55 2.42
C TYR A 126 2.75 2.13 1.51
N LEU A 127 2.65 3.46 1.53
CA LEU A 127 1.87 4.23 0.58
C LEU A 127 2.82 4.86 -0.45
N TYR A 128 2.71 4.46 -1.71
CA TYR A 128 3.48 5.01 -2.82
C TYR A 128 2.70 6.08 -3.56
N TYR A 129 3.40 7.08 -4.08
CA TYR A 129 2.88 8.14 -4.95
C TYR A 129 4.00 8.82 -5.77
N GLY A 130 3.64 9.73 -6.67
CA GLY A 130 4.58 10.48 -7.52
C GLY A 130 4.93 9.79 -8.83
N ASN A 131 4.01 9.01 -9.38
CA ASN A 131 4.11 8.47 -10.73
C ASN A 131 3.14 9.23 -11.65
N PRO A 132 3.60 10.17 -12.49
CA PRO A 132 2.71 10.98 -13.34
C PRO A 132 2.02 10.19 -14.46
N SER A 133 2.49 8.99 -14.77
CA SER A 133 1.93 8.12 -15.81
C SER A 133 1.02 7.02 -15.24
N ALA A 134 0.84 6.98 -13.92
CA ALA A 134 -0.01 5.98 -13.28
C ALA A 134 -1.49 6.25 -13.59
N ILE A 135 -2.20 5.20 -13.99
CA ILE A 135 -3.66 5.17 -14.02
C ILE A 135 -4.20 4.73 -12.65
N SER A 136 -5.42 5.16 -12.31
CA SER A 136 -6.05 4.73 -11.06
C SER A 136 -6.18 3.22 -11.02
N SER A 137 -5.87 2.65 -9.86
CA SER A 137 -6.06 1.23 -9.56
C SER A 137 -6.97 1.05 -8.34
N GLU A 138 -7.81 2.05 -8.08
CA GLU A 138 -8.81 1.99 -7.02
C GLU A 138 -9.84 0.91 -7.36
N ILE A 139 -10.26 0.18 -6.32
CA ILE A 139 -11.31 -0.82 -6.46
C ILE A 139 -12.67 -0.20 -6.16
N LYS A 140 -13.71 -0.78 -6.76
CA LYS A 140 -15.09 -0.43 -6.44
C LYS A 140 -15.48 -0.92 -5.04
N THR A 141 -16.39 -0.19 -4.43
CA THR A 141 -16.97 -0.45 -3.12
C THR A 141 -18.49 -0.67 -3.20
N GLY A 142 -19.13 -0.99 -2.07
CA GLY A 142 -20.57 -1.23 -1.98
C GLY A 142 -21.00 -2.67 -2.26
N THR A 143 -20.05 -3.61 -2.36
CA THR A 143 -20.30 -5.04 -2.58
C THR A 143 -20.06 -5.85 -1.31
N SER A 144 -20.55 -7.09 -1.24
CA SER A 144 -20.31 -7.95 -0.07
C SER A 144 -18.82 -8.27 0.15
N ASP A 145 -18.01 -8.30 -0.92
CA ASP A 145 -16.57 -8.50 -0.79
C ASP A 145 -15.81 -7.22 -0.43
N LYS A 146 -16.28 -6.09 -0.95
CA LYS A 146 -15.70 -4.76 -0.75
C LYS A 146 -16.82 -3.79 -0.33
N PRO A 147 -17.23 -3.82 0.95
CA PRO A 147 -18.27 -2.92 1.43
C PRO A 147 -17.77 -1.47 1.38
N GLY A 148 -18.69 -0.55 1.11
CA GLY A 148 -18.41 0.88 1.30
C GLY A 148 -18.53 1.26 2.77
N ILE A 149 -18.01 2.41 3.20
CA ILE A 149 -18.17 2.87 4.60
C ILE A 149 -19.60 3.36 4.84
N SER A 150 -20.22 3.91 3.81
CA SER A 150 -21.60 4.38 3.81
C SER A 150 -22.12 4.47 2.38
N CYS A 151 -23.44 4.60 2.24
CA CYS A 151 -24.04 4.91 0.94
C CYS A 151 -23.43 6.16 0.32
N LYS A 152 -23.15 7.19 1.14
CA LYS A 152 -22.47 8.41 0.71
C LYS A 152 -21.06 8.15 0.18
N SER A 153 -20.28 7.29 0.84
CA SER A 153 -18.93 6.95 0.37
C SER A 153 -18.93 6.26 -1.00
N ILE A 154 -19.90 5.36 -1.24
CA ILE A 154 -20.07 4.64 -2.51
C ILE A 154 -20.44 5.65 -3.61
N LEU A 155 -21.33 6.60 -3.29
CA LEU A 155 -21.72 7.64 -4.22
C LEU A 155 -20.57 8.59 -4.55
N ASP A 156 -19.85 9.07 -3.54
CA ASP A 156 -18.74 10.02 -3.71
C ASP A 156 -17.56 9.41 -4.48
N HIS A 157 -17.34 8.10 -4.32
CA HIS A 157 -16.33 7.36 -5.08
C HIS A 157 -16.80 7.01 -6.51
N SER A 158 -18.02 7.40 -6.91
CA SER A 158 -18.62 7.09 -8.22
C SER A 158 -18.83 5.60 -8.49
N ASP A 159 -19.07 4.81 -7.43
CA ASP A 159 -19.38 3.38 -7.53
C ASP A 159 -20.88 3.08 -7.60
N SER A 160 -21.72 4.08 -7.37
CA SER A 160 -23.18 3.93 -7.39
C SER A 160 -23.70 3.45 -8.74
N THR A 161 -24.62 2.49 -8.70
CA THR A 161 -25.42 2.02 -9.84
C THR A 161 -26.88 2.50 -9.76
N GLY A 162 -27.16 3.54 -8.97
CA GLY A 162 -28.52 4.04 -8.69
C GLY A 162 -29.05 3.62 -7.32
N ASP A 163 -30.31 3.95 -7.04
CA ASP A 163 -30.96 3.58 -5.77
C ASP A 163 -31.08 2.06 -5.63
N GLY A 164 -30.87 1.54 -4.44
CA GLY A 164 -30.95 0.10 -4.20
C GLY A 164 -30.17 -0.36 -2.98
N THR A 165 -30.06 -1.68 -2.83
CA THR A 165 -29.35 -2.29 -1.72
C THR A 165 -27.85 -2.40 -2.00
N TYR A 166 -27.03 -1.90 -1.08
CA TYR A 166 -25.57 -2.03 -1.10
C TYR A 166 -25.08 -2.62 0.22
N TYR A 167 -23.86 -3.16 0.20
CA TYR A 167 -23.17 -3.55 1.43
C TYR A 167 -22.36 -2.38 1.98
N ILE A 168 -22.60 -2.06 3.25
CA ILE A 168 -21.86 -1.04 3.98
C ILE A 168 -21.24 -1.63 5.26
N ASP A 169 -20.11 -1.03 5.64
CA ASP A 169 -19.34 -1.32 6.84
C ASP A 169 -18.91 0.03 7.46
N PRO A 170 -19.77 0.68 8.27
CA PRO A 170 -19.49 2.01 8.81
C PRO A 170 -18.29 2.08 9.76
N ASN A 171 -17.96 0.99 10.44
CA ASN A 171 -16.82 0.89 11.34
C ASN A 171 -15.53 0.52 10.61
N ALA A 172 -15.59 0.16 9.33
CA ALA A 172 -14.51 -0.50 8.62
C ALA A 172 -14.08 -1.76 9.38
N GLY A 173 -12.84 -2.18 9.17
CA GLY A 173 -12.29 -3.31 9.88
C GLY A 173 -12.81 -4.63 9.33
N ALA A 174 -13.39 -5.46 10.18
CA ALA A 174 -13.64 -6.85 9.86
C ALA A 174 -14.89 -6.98 8.97
N LYS A 175 -14.69 -7.20 7.66
CA LYS A 175 -15.78 -7.36 6.66
C LYS A 175 -16.95 -8.27 7.08
N SER A 176 -16.73 -9.22 8.00
CA SER A 176 -17.75 -10.12 8.54
C SER A 176 -18.92 -9.44 9.24
N ASP A 177 -18.78 -8.20 9.73
CA ASP A 177 -19.88 -7.44 10.35
C ASP A 177 -20.53 -6.43 9.39
N ALA A 178 -20.10 -6.40 8.12
CA ALA A 178 -20.74 -5.63 7.08
C ALA A 178 -22.19 -6.10 6.86
N PHE A 179 -23.07 -5.16 6.55
CA PHE A 179 -24.49 -5.43 6.41
C PHE A 179 -25.09 -4.71 5.19
N GLN A 180 -26.27 -5.17 4.77
CA GLN A 180 -27.00 -4.53 3.68
C GLN A 180 -27.76 -3.31 4.17
N ALA A 181 -27.62 -2.20 3.47
CA ALA A 181 -28.44 -1.01 3.65
C ALA A 181 -29.11 -0.64 2.31
N TYR A 182 -30.34 -0.14 2.38
CA TYR A 182 -30.92 0.51 1.22
C TYR A 182 -30.29 1.90 1.10
N CYS A 183 -29.66 2.15 -0.04
CA CYS A 183 -29.05 3.42 -0.38
C CYS A 183 -29.94 4.17 -1.35
N ASP A 184 -30.46 5.32 -0.92
CA ASP A 184 -30.99 6.32 -1.83
C ASP A 184 -29.81 7.17 -2.32
N MET A 185 -29.49 7.01 -3.59
CA MET A 185 -28.36 7.59 -4.31
C MET A 185 -28.79 8.79 -5.17
N THR A 186 -30.07 9.11 -5.24
CA THR A 186 -30.60 10.13 -6.16
C THR A 186 -31.24 11.33 -5.45
N THR A 187 -31.92 11.14 -4.33
CA THR A 187 -32.66 12.20 -3.64
C THR A 187 -31.71 13.17 -2.91
N ASN A 188 -31.87 14.48 -3.15
CA ASN A 188 -31.10 15.53 -2.48
C ASN A 188 -29.58 15.28 -2.49
N SER A 189 -29.02 15.02 -3.68
CA SER A 189 -27.62 14.64 -3.91
C SER A 189 -27.21 13.24 -3.41
N GLY A 190 -28.16 12.45 -2.92
CA GLY A 190 -28.01 11.03 -2.65
C GLY A 190 -27.05 10.66 -1.52
N GLY A 191 -26.79 9.37 -1.40
CA GLY A 191 -25.89 8.79 -0.40
C GLY A 191 -26.56 8.54 0.95
N TRP A 192 -27.89 8.53 1.00
CA TRP A 192 -28.64 8.29 2.22
C TRP A 192 -28.65 6.80 2.55
N SER A 193 -28.22 6.46 3.76
CA SER A 193 -28.35 5.10 4.31
C SER A 193 -29.68 4.97 5.03
N ILE A 194 -30.57 4.13 4.49
CA ILE A 194 -31.85 3.81 5.12
C ILE A 194 -31.69 2.47 5.84
N VAL A 195 -31.83 2.51 7.16
CA VAL A 195 -31.83 1.33 8.03
C VAL A 195 -33.24 1.11 8.56
N THR A 196 -33.79 -0.08 8.36
CA THR A 196 -35.07 -0.47 8.97
C THR A 196 -34.80 -1.10 10.32
N ALA A 197 -35.53 -0.67 11.36
CA ALA A 197 -35.50 -1.37 12.63
C ALA A 197 -36.20 -2.74 12.45
N GLU A 198 -35.46 -3.84 12.58
CA GLU A 198 -36.09 -5.14 12.79
C GLU A 198 -36.77 -5.11 14.17
N THR A 199 -38.10 -5.14 14.20
CA THR A 199 -38.82 -5.41 15.43
C THR A 199 -38.59 -6.88 15.78
N GLY A 200 -37.50 -7.16 16.51
CA GLY A 200 -37.22 -8.50 17.00
C GLY A 200 -38.36 -8.99 17.86
N THR A 201 -39.04 -10.06 17.43
CA THR A 201 -39.88 -10.86 18.31
C THR A 201 -38.94 -11.69 19.19
N GLY A 202 -38.60 -11.12 20.35
CA GLY A 202 -38.03 -11.87 21.48
C GLY A 202 -39.08 -12.73 22.17
#